data_AF-A0A4Q7RFA9-F1
#
_entry.id   AF-A0A4Q7RFA9-F1
#
_cell.length_a   1.000
_cell.length_b   1.000
_cell.length_c   1.000
_cell.angle_alpha   90.00
_cell.angle_beta   90.00
_cell.angle_gamma   90.00
#
_symmetry.space_group_name_H-M   'P 1'
#
loop_
_entity.id
_entity.type
_entity.pdbx_description
1 polymer ?
#
loop_
_entity_poly.entity_id
_entity_poly.type
_entity_poly.pdbx_seq_one_letter_code
_entity_poly.pdbx_strand_id
1 'polypeptide(L)'
;MRLSELPRRTAATVKSVDDTTPNDAVARRLRDLGFVPGETVQIIAFGPFGKDPIVAQVGYTRFALRRAEAARIAVEVASATVSSIAPASQESSDPAQRIA
;
A
#
# COMPACT_ATOMS: atom_id res chain seq x y z
N MET A 1 8.12 -5.01 -10.69
CA MET A 1 8.64 -4.55 -9.38
C MET A 1 8.15 -5.49 -8.31
N ARG A 2 8.88 -5.63 -7.19
CA ARG A 2 8.44 -6.43 -6.05
C ARG A 2 7.86 -5.58 -4.95
N LEU A 3 6.95 -6.14 -4.15
CA LEU A 3 6.39 -5.45 -2.99
C LEU A 3 7.49 -5.03 -2.00
N SER A 4 8.56 -5.83 -1.88
CA SER A 4 9.74 -5.52 -1.03
C SER A 4 10.58 -4.33 -1.49
N GLU A 5 10.42 -3.89 -2.74
CA GLU A 5 11.19 -2.79 -3.33
C GLU A 5 10.44 -1.45 -3.24
N LEU A 6 9.14 -1.48 -2.90
CA LEU A 6 8.33 -0.27 -2.86
C LEU A 6 8.69 0.63 -1.66
N PRO A 7 8.65 1.96 -1.84
CA PRO A 7 8.74 2.90 -0.73
C PRO A 7 7.54 2.81 0.22
N ARG A 8 7.70 3.37 1.42
CA ARG A 8 6.58 3.59 2.35
C ARG A 8 5.54 4.51 1.71
N ARG A 9 4.27 4.27 2.00
CA ARG A 9 3.10 5.00 1.50
C ARG A 9 2.83 4.83 0.00
N THR A 10 3.53 3.94 -0.69
CA THR A 10 3.29 3.66 -2.11
C THR A 10 2.17 2.63 -2.26
N ALA A 11 1.17 2.97 -3.07
CA ALA A 11 0.11 2.05 -3.50
C ALA A 11 0.56 1.30 -4.76
N ALA A 12 0.22 0.03 -4.84
CA ALA A 12 0.52 -0.83 -5.96
C ALA A 12 -0.58 -1.87 -6.14
N THR A 13 -0.72 -2.40 -7.34
CA THR A 13 -1.63 -3.48 -7.67
C THR A 13 -0.85 -4.78 -7.74
N VAL A 14 -1.34 -5.82 -7.09
CA VAL A 14 -0.74 -7.15 -7.15
C VAL A 14 -0.91 -7.71 -8.57
N LYS A 15 0.19 -8.17 -9.17
CA LYS A 15 0.18 -8.85 -10.48
C LYS A 15 0.16 -10.36 -10.33
N SER A 16 1.03 -10.89 -9.49
CA SER A 16 1.16 -12.33 -9.24
C SER A 16 1.95 -12.58 -7.96
N VAL A 17 1.86 -13.80 -7.45
CA VAL A 17 2.70 -14.29 -6.35
C VAL A 17 3.51 -15.45 -6.90
N ASP A 18 4.84 -15.33 -6.85
CA ASP A 18 5.74 -16.35 -7.38
C ASP A 18 6.06 -17.40 -6.31
N ASP A 19 5.92 -18.67 -6.67
CA ASP A 19 6.26 -19.79 -5.79
C ASP A 19 7.79 -20.00 -5.82
N THR A 20 8.47 -19.85 -4.67
CA THR A 20 9.94 -20.04 -4.61
C THR A 20 10.34 -21.52 -4.56
N THR A 21 9.43 -22.37 -4.07
CA THR A 21 9.60 -23.82 -3.97
C THR A 21 8.37 -24.53 -4.54
N PRO A 22 8.50 -25.78 -5.03
CA PRO A 22 7.32 -26.58 -5.36
C PRO A 22 6.39 -26.67 -4.15
N ASN A 23 5.10 -26.34 -4.31
CA ASN A 23 4.09 -26.31 -3.25
C ASN A 23 4.45 -25.36 -2.08
N ASP A 24 4.90 -24.15 -2.41
CA ASP A 24 5.23 -23.11 -1.43
C ASP A 24 4.00 -22.72 -0.58
N ALA A 25 4.00 -23.17 0.68
CA ALA A 25 2.92 -22.89 1.62
C ALA A 25 2.77 -21.39 1.91
N VAL A 26 3.86 -20.61 1.81
CA VAL A 26 3.84 -19.15 2.00
C VAL A 26 3.10 -18.50 0.85
N ALA A 27 3.43 -18.85 -0.39
CA ALA A 27 2.77 -18.29 -1.57
C ALA A 27 1.27 -18.62 -1.59
N ARG A 28 0.89 -19.84 -1.17
CA ARG A 28 -0.51 -20.21 -0.99
C ARG A 28 -1.20 -19.36 0.08
N ARG A 29 -0.57 -19.22 1.25
CA ARG A 29 -1.10 -18.39 2.33
C ARG A 29 -1.24 -16.91 1.92
N LEU A 30 -0.28 -16.36 1.18
CA LEU A 30 -0.38 -14.99 0.66
C LEU A 30 -1.62 -14.82 -0.22
N ARG A 31 -1.90 -15.78 -1.11
CA ARG A 31 -3.11 -15.78 -1.92
C ARG A 31 -4.37 -15.87 -1.07
N ASP A 32 -4.38 -16.74 -0.06
CA ASP A 32 -5.51 -16.90 0.87
C ASP A 32 -5.77 -15.64 1.73
N LEU A 33 -4.72 -14.86 2.03
CA LEU A 33 -4.82 -13.58 2.74
C LEU A 33 -5.36 -12.43 1.87
N GLY A 34 -5.49 -12.64 0.56
CA GLY A 34 -5.99 -11.64 -0.39
C GLY A 34 -4.90 -10.97 -1.23
N PHE A 35 -3.64 -11.43 -1.19
CA PHE A 35 -2.62 -10.99 -2.16
C PHE A 35 -2.84 -11.68 -3.52
N VAL A 36 -3.95 -11.35 -4.16
CA VAL A 36 -4.38 -11.91 -5.45
C VAL A 36 -4.17 -10.92 -6.60
N PRO A 37 -3.96 -11.39 -7.84
CA PRO A 37 -3.86 -10.52 -9.00
C PRO A 37 -5.05 -9.57 -9.12
N GLY A 38 -4.78 -8.27 -9.30
CA GLY A 38 -5.78 -7.22 -9.40
C GLY A 38 -6.11 -6.52 -8.08
N GLU A 39 -5.68 -7.06 -6.94
CA GLU A 39 -5.94 -6.44 -5.63
C GLU A 39 -5.00 -5.25 -5.37
N THR A 40 -5.50 -4.21 -4.71
CA THR A 40 -4.69 -3.03 -4.34
C THR A 40 -4.02 -3.25 -2.99
N VAL A 41 -2.71 -3.04 -2.96
CA VAL A 41 -1.86 -3.16 -1.79
C VAL A 41 -1.07 -1.87 -1.56
N GLN A 42 -0.93 -1.46 -0.30
CA GLN A 42 -0.13 -0.28 0.07
C GLN A 42 0.87 -0.60 1.17
N ILE A 43 2.10 -0.09 1.04
CA ILE A 43 3.09 -0.16 2.12
C ILE A 43 2.74 0.90 3.18
N ILE A 44 2.42 0.48 4.39
CA ILE A 44 2.10 1.40 5.49
C ILE A 44 3.37 1.79 6.26
N ALA A 45 4.15 0.79 6.66
CA ALA A 45 5.32 0.97 7.50
C ALA A 45 6.34 -0.15 7.29
N PHE A 46 7.56 0.10 7.75
CA PHE A 46 8.61 -0.90 7.87
C PHE A 46 8.95 -1.10 9.34
N GLY A 47 9.33 -2.32 9.71
CA GLY A 47 9.75 -2.68 11.06
C GLY A 47 10.94 -1.84 11.54
N PRO A 48 11.08 -1.64 12.86
CA PRO A 48 12.09 -0.76 13.46
C PRO A 48 13.53 -1.28 13.26
N PHE A 49 13.72 -2.58 13.04
CA PHE A 49 15.02 -3.20 12.83
C PHE A 49 15.16 -3.65 11.38
N GLY A 50 16.09 -3.04 10.63
CA GLY A 50 16.46 -3.52 9.29
C GLY A 50 15.38 -3.44 8.21
N LYS A 51 14.32 -2.64 8.42
CA LYS A 51 13.15 -2.52 7.52
C LYS A 51 12.41 -3.86 7.30
N ASP A 52 12.49 -4.76 8.27
CA ASP A 52 11.77 -6.03 8.31
C ASP A 52 11.10 -6.18 9.70
N PRO A 53 9.82 -6.57 9.81
CA PRO A 53 8.87 -6.90 8.74
C PRO A 53 8.28 -5.67 8.03
N ILE A 54 7.77 -5.88 6.81
CA ILE A 54 7.06 -4.88 6.01
C ILE A 54 5.58 -4.95 6.34
N VAL A 55 4.96 -3.82 6.67
CA VAL A 55 3.52 -3.73 6.91
C VAL A 55 2.83 -3.32 5.62
N ALA A 56 2.10 -4.25 5.01
CA ALA A 56 1.29 -4.02 3.82
C ALA A 56 -0.19 -4.01 4.19
N GLN A 57 -0.96 -3.09 3.61
CA GLN A 57 -2.41 -3.06 3.72
C GLN A 57 -3.03 -3.57 2.43
N VAL A 58 -3.96 -4.51 2.55
CA VAL A 58 -4.74 -5.09 1.45
C VAL A 58 -6.21 -4.89 1.79
N GLY A 59 -6.93 -4.14 0.94
CA GLY A 59 -8.26 -3.61 1.28
C GLY A 59 -8.24 -2.83 2.60
N TYR A 60 -8.87 -3.39 3.64
CA TYR A 60 -8.95 -2.80 4.99
C TYR A 60 -8.05 -3.49 6.03
N THR A 61 -7.40 -4.58 5.66
CA THR A 61 -6.63 -5.41 6.58
C THR A 61 -5.14 -5.15 6.43
N ARG A 62 -4.42 -5.16 7.55
CA ARG A 62 -2.97 -4.94 7.60
C ARG A 62 -2.25 -6.23 7.92
N PHE A 63 -1.25 -6.55 7.11
CA PHE A 63 -0.44 -7.75 7.24
C PHE A 63 1.02 -7.36 7.42
N ALA A 64 1.66 -7.96 8.43
CA ALA A 64 3.10 -7.90 8.59
C ALA A 64 3.71 -9.07 7.80
N LEU A 65 4.39 -8.74 6.71
CA LEU A 65 5.09 -9.69 5.86
C LEU A 65 6.59 -9.57 6.10
N ARG A 66 7.30 -10.70 6.14
CA ARG A 66 8.76 -10.65 6.06
C ARG A 66 9.18 -10.18 4.68
N ARG A 67 10.33 -9.53 4.59
CA ARG A 67 10.91 -9.05 3.34
C ARG A 67 11.06 -10.17 2.30
N ALA A 68 11.39 -11.38 2.75
CA ALA A 68 11.49 -12.56 1.89
C ALA A 68 10.14 -13.00 1.29
N GLU A 69 9.03 -12.75 1.99
CA GLU A 69 7.68 -13.06 1.50
C GLU A 69 7.22 -11.97 0.52
N ALA A 70 7.43 -10.69 0.88
CA ALA A 70 7.12 -9.56 0.01
C ALA A 70 7.96 -9.55 -1.30
N ALA A 71 9.15 -10.15 -1.30
CA ALA A 71 9.97 -10.31 -2.49
C ALA A 71 9.36 -11.26 -3.53
N ARG A 72 8.41 -12.12 -3.14
CA ARG A 72 7.72 -13.06 -4.02
C ARG A 72 6.51 -12.42 -4.72
N ILE A 73 6.00 -11.31 -4.19
CA ILE A 73 4.81 -10.64 -4.69
C ILE A 73 5.22 -9.68 -5.81
N ALA A 74 4.86 -10.02 -7.04
CA ALA A 74 4.98 -9.13 -8.18
C ALA A 74 3.87 -8.07 -8.09
N VAL A 75 4.27 -6.81 -8.17
CA VAL A 75 3.35 -5.67 -8.11
C VAL A 75 3.65 -4.67 -9.21
N GLU A 76 2.62 -3.93 -9.57
CA GLU A 76 2.68 -2.78 -10.46
C GLU A 76 2.33 -1.53 -9.67
N VAL A 77 3.18 -0.50 -9.71
CA VAL A 77 2.90 0.74 -9.00
C VAL A 77 1.66 1.36 -9.61
N ALA A 78 0.58 1.41 -8.85
CA ALA A 78 -0.58 2.19 -9.21
C ALA A 78 -0.14 3.63 -8.95
N SER A 79 0.06 4.40 -10.01
CA SER A 79 0.38 5.82 -9.91
C SER A 79 -0.82 6.56 -9.32
N ALA A 80 -1.01 6.44 -8.01
CA ALA A 80 -1.95 7.24 -7.26
C ALA A 80 -1.27 8.58 -7.00
N THR A 81 -1.46 9.52 -7.93
CA THR A 81 -1.42 10.94 -7.60
C THR A 81 -2.34 11.13 -6.41
N VAL A 82 -1.80 11.60 -5.30
CA VAL A 82 -2.56 11.91 -4.10
C VAL A 82 -3.67 12.88 -4.53
N SER A 83 -4.93 12.42 -4.56
CA SER A 83 -6.03 13.36 -4.41
C SER A 83 -5.87 13.92 -3.02
N SER A 84 -5.29 15.12 -2.98
CA SER A 84 -5.44 16.05 -1.87
C SER A 84 -6.89 15.99 -1.44
N ILE A 85 -7.16 15.34 -0.31
CA ILE A 85 -8.27 15.77 0.52
C ILE A 85 -7.85 17.13 1.06
N ALA A 86 -8.13 18.17 0.27
CA ALA A 86 -8.14 19.52 0.79
C ALA A 86 -9.10 19.51 2.00
N PRO A 87 -8.67 19.96 3.19
CA PRO A 87 -9.62 20.23 4.26
C PRO A 87 -10.51 21.37 3.77
N ALA A 88 -11.75 21.04 3.41
CA ALA A 88 -12.80 22.04 3.26
C ALA A 88 -13.16 22.56 4.65
N SER A 89 -12.37 23.48 5.19
CA SER A 89 -12.73 24.27 6.36
C SER A 89 -11.80 25.48 6.49
N GLN A 90 -12.43 26.66 6.31
CA GLN A 90 -12.04 27.98 6.83
C GLN A 90 -11.10 28.85 5.99
N GLU A 91 -11.69 29.53 5.00
CA GLU A 91 -11.34 30.92 4.72
C GLU A 91 -12.40 31.82 5.39
N SER A 92 -11.99 32.36 6.53
CA SER A 92 -12.45 33.65 7.04
C SER A 92 -11.96 34.77 6.11
N SER A 93 -12.86 35.60 5.58
CA SER A 93 -12.63 37.04 5.41
C SER A 93 -13.91 37.77 4.98
N ASP A 94 -14.44 38.53 5.93
CA ASP A 94 -15.33 39.67 5.75
C ASP A 94 -14.59 40.76 4.94
N PRO A 95 -15.28 41.51 4.06
CA PRO A 95 -15.27 42.95 4.30
C PRO A 95 -16.60 43.64 4.02
N ALA A 96 -17.02 44.43 5.01
CA ALA A 96 -17.75 45.68 4.88
C ALA A 96 -17.64 46.37 3.49
N GLN A 97 -18.72 46.40 2.71
CA GLN A 97 -19.02 47.52 1.80
C GLN A 97 -20.46 47.49 1.23
N ARG A 98 -21.22 48.56 1.53
CA ARG A 98 -22.32 49.23 0.78
C ARG A 98 -23.42 49.62 1.76
N ILE A 99 -23.29 50.71 2.53
CA ILE A 99 -23.72 52.06 2.12
C ILE A 99 -24.70 52.08 0.94
N ALA A 100 -25.99 52.19 1.26
CA ALA A 100 -27.00 52.99 0.59
C ALA A 100 -28.11 53.31 1.61
#